data_AF-A0A7V5W5F5-F1
#
_entry.id   AF-A0A7V5W5F5-F1
#
_cell.length_a   1.000
_cell.length_b   1.000
_cell.length_c   1.000
_cell.angle_alpha   90.00
_cell.angle_beta   90.00
_cell.angle_gamma   90.00
#
_symmetry.space_group_name_H-M   'P 1'
#
loop_
_entity.id
_entity.type
_entity.pdbx_description
1 polymer ?
#
loop_
_entity_poly.entity_id
_entity_poly.type
_entity_poly.pdbx_seq_one_letter_code
_entity_poly.pdbx_strand_id
1 'polypeptide(L)'
;MRRKGFIFWLLVAAGLLGAFWYRLDWPLVEESLRRMHVALVLLAIVPILMTYLTRALRWRVFLAAVGSPTLGNTLAATVIGFSTIFALGRIGEATRPLVLSLRERIRPSATFATILIERICDMITVAAAFAVSLFFIS
;
A
#
# COMPACT_ATOMS: atom_id res chain seq x y z
N MET A 1 24.15 4.20 11.54
CA MET A 1 23.91 5.40 10.72
C MET A 1 22.98 6.38 11.46
N ARG A 2 23.56 7.51 11.90
CA ARG A 2 23.01 8.86 12.20
C ARG A 2 21.61 9.04 12.86
N ARG A 3 21.55 8.82 14.18
CA ARG A 3 20.45 9.30 15.08
C ARG A 3 20.13 10.80 14.93
N LYS A 4 21.15 11.64 14.65
CA LYS A 4 21.01 13.08 14.38
C LYS A 4 20.28 13.40 13.06
N GLY A 5 20.43 12.55 12.04
CA GLY A 5 19.73 12.71 10.77
C GLY A 5 18.24 12.39 10.89
N PHE A 6 17.89 11.36 11.67
CA PHE A 6 16.50 11.02 11.96
C PHE A 6 15.77 12.16 12.70
N ILE A 7 16.39 12.72 13.73
CA ILE A 7 15.82 13.85 14.49
C ILE A 7 15.63 15.07 13.59
N PHE A 8 16.60 15.38 12.72
CA PHE A 8 16.46 16.46 11.75
C PHE A 8 15.22 16.27 10.86
N TRP A 9 15.04 15.09 10.26
CA TRP A 9 13.87 14.81 9.42
C TRP A 9 12.56 14.86 10.20
N LEU A 10 12.55 14.45 11.46
CA LEU A 10 11.38 14.50 12.31
C LEU A 10 10.97 15.95 12.63
N LEU A 11 11.95 16.82 12.87
CA LEU A 11 11.71 18.26 13.06
C LEU A 11 11.23 18.93 11.78
N VAL A 12 11.80 18.58 10.62
CA VAL A 12 11.32 19.07 9.32
C VAL A 12 9.88 18.63 9.08
N ALA A 13 9.56 17.36 9.29
CA ALA A 13 8.19 16.84 9.15
C ALA A 13 7.21 17.55 10.09
N ALA A 14 7.59 17.74 11.37
CA ALA A 14 6.77 18.46 12.34
C ALA A 14 6.56 19.93 11.93
N GLY A 15 7.60 20.60 11.43
CA GLY A 15 7.52 21.97 10.93
C GLY A 15 6.59 22.11 9.72
N LEU A 16 6.68 21.17 8.76
CA LEU A 16 5.81 21.14 7.59
C LEU A 16 4.35 20.86 7.97
N LEU A 17 4.11 19.92 8.88
CA LEU A 17 2.77 19.62 9.39
C LEU A 17 2.17 20.80 10.15
N GLY A 18 2.97 21.48 10.97
CA GLY A 18 2.55 22.69 11.68
C GLY A 18 2.24 23.84 10.72
N ALA A 19 3.07 24.05 9.70
CA ALA A 19 2.83 25.05 8.66
C ALA A 19 1.57 24.73 7.85
N PHE A 20 1.34 23.46 7.50
CA PHE A 20 0.12 23.01 6.83
C PHE A 20 -1.11 23.26 7.71
N TRP A 21 -1.07 22.88 8.98
CA TRP A 21 -2.17 23.04 9.93
C TRP A 21 -2.56 24.51 10.14
N TYR A 22 -1.56 25.39 10.25
CA TYR A 22 -1.79 26.83 10.42
C TYR A 22 -2.35 27.49 9.15
N ARG A 23 -1.96 27.00 7.97
CA ARG A 23 -2.45 27.51 6.67
C ARG A 23 -3.78 26.90 6.24
N LEU A 24 -4.30 25.92 6.95
CA LEU A 24 -5.54 25.24 6.60
C LEU A 24 -6.75 26.09 7.02
N ASP A 25 -7.60 26.42 6.06
CA ASP A 25 -8.86 27.11 6.30
C ASP A 25 -9.91 26.12 6.85
N TRP A 26 -10.03 26.09 8.18
CA TRP A 26 -10.94 25.18 8.88
C TRP A 26 -12.42 25.37 8.48
N PRO A 27 -12.95 26.60 8.39
CA PRO A 27 -14.30 26.83 7.86
C PRO A 27 -14.53 26.20 6.48
N LEU A 28 -13.58 26.37 5.55
CA LEU A 28 -13.68 25.78 4.20
C LEU A 28 -13.69 24.25 4.23
N VAL A 29 -12.88 23.64 5.10
CA VAL A 29 -12.87 22.18 5.29
C VAL A 29 -14.22 21.69 5.81
N GLU A 30 -14.79 22.37 6.81
CA GLU A 30 -16.10 22.00 7.34
C GLU A 30 -17.21 22.10 6.28
N GLU A 31 -17.23 23.19 5.51
CA GLU A 31 -18.18 23.37 4.42
C GLU A 31 -18.05 22.27 3.37
N SER A 32 -16.80 21.93 3.01
CA SER A 32 -16.51 20.84 2.06
C SER A 32 -16.99 19.48 2.56
N LEU A 33 -16.81 19.18 3.85
CA LEU A 33 -17.31 17.95 4.48
C LEU A 33 -18.85 17.90 4.51
N ARG A 34 -19.51 19.02 4.79
CA ARG A 34 -20.98 19.11 4.79
C ARG A 34 -21.57 18.93 3.39
N ARG A 35 -20.88 19.41 2.35
CA ARG A 35 -21.29 19.28 0.93
C ARG A 35 -20.85 17.97 0.28
N MET A 36 -20.15 17.11 1.02
CA MET A 36 -19.63 15.85 0.51
C MET A 36 -20.76 14.91 0.11
N HIS A 37 -20.69 14.39 -1.11
CA HIS A 37 -21.67 13.40 -1.59
C HIS A 37 -21.34 12.03 -1.03
N VAL A 38 -22.04 11.63 0.03
CA VAL A 38 -21.83 10.33 0.72
C VAL A 38 -21.91 9.15 -0.26
N ALA A 39 -22.78 9.23 -1.27
CA ALA A 39 -22.87 8.21 -2.32
C ALA A 39 -21.56 8.01 -3.09
N LEU A 40 -20.83 9.09 -3.41
CA LEU A 40 -19.54 9.00 -4.09
C LEU A 40 -18.46 8.43 -3.17
N VAL A 41 -18.51 8.72 -1.87
CA VAL A 41 -17.59 8.13 -0.89
C VAL A 41 -17.82 6.62 -0.75
N LEU A 42 -19.08 6.19 -0.67
CA LEU A 42 -19.42 4.77 -0.65
C LEU A 42 -19.02 4.10 -1.97
N LEU A 43 -19.21 4.77 -3.10
CA LEU A 43 -18.75 4.28 -4.40
C LEU A 43 -17.23 4.11 -4.44
N ALA A 44 -16.46 5.00 -3.79
CA ALA A 44 -15.01 4.91 -3.69
C ALA A 44 -14.52 3.70 -2.88
N ILE A 45 -15.37 3.09 -2.04
CA ILE A 45 -15.02 1.84 -1.34
C ILE A 45 -14.86 0.69 -2.34
N VAL A 46 -15.64 0.68 -3.41
CA VAL A 46 -15.60 -0.38 -4.44
C VAL A 46 -14.21 -0.52 -5.07
N PRO A 47 -13.57 0.52 -5.65
CA PRO A 47 -12.23 0.40 -6.21
C PRO A 47 -11.16 0.06 -5.15
N ILE A 48 -11.35 0.48 -3.89
CA ILE A 48 -10.45 0.09 -2.78
C ILE A 48 -10.52 -1.42 -2.55
N LEU A 49 -11.72 -1.99 -2.45
CA LEU A 49 -11.90 -3.44 -2.29
C LEU A 49 -11.40 -4.21 -3.52
N MET A 50 -11.64 -3.69 -4.72
CA MET A 50 -11.09 -4.26 -5.96
C MET A 50 -9.57 -4.23 -6.00
N THR A 51 -8.93 -3.23 -5.37
CA THR A 51 -7.47 -3.18 -5.24
C THR A 51 -6.96 -4.35 -4.38
N TYR A 52 -7.64 -4.71 -3.29
CA TYR A 52 -7.26 -5.89 -2.50
C TYR A 52 -7.43 -7.19 -3.29
N LEU A 53 -8.54 -7.32 -4.03
CA LEU A 53 -8.81 -8.51 -4.82
C LEU A 53 -7.80 -8.69 -5.96
N THR A 54 -7.56 -7.65 -6.76
CA THR A 54 -6.61 -7.69 -7.88
C THR A 54 -5.19 -7.96 -7.39
N ARG A 55 -4.77 -7.36 -6.28
CA ARG A 55 -3.48 -7.64 -5.65
C ARG A 55 -3.36 -9.07 -5.15
N ALA A 56 -4.43 -9.63 -4.57
CA ALA A 56 -4.45 -11.03 -4.15
C ALA A 56 -4.35 -11.97 -5.35
N LEU A 57 -5.13 -11.73 -6.41
CA LEU A 57 -5.09 -12.53 -7.64
C LEU A 57 -3.71 -12.49 -8.31
N ARG A 58 -3.15 -11.29 -8.49
CA ARG A 58 -1.81 -11.13 -9.06
C ARG A 58 -0.75 -11.83 -8.23
N TRP A 59 -0.83 -11.72 -6.91
CA TRP A 59 0.13 -12.38 -6.03
C TRP A 59 0.03 -13.91 -6.10
N ARG A 60 -1.17 -14.47 -6.31
CA ARG A 60 -1.33 -15.92 -6.57
C ARG A 60 -0.59 -16.37 -7.84
N VAL A 61 -0.54 -15.53 -8.88
CA VAL A 61 0.24 -15.83 -10.09
C VAL A 61 1.73 -15.94 -9.76
N PHE A 62 2.28 -15.01 -8.97
CA PHE A 62 3.68 -15.11 -8.52
C PHE A 62 3.92 -16.31 -7.59
N LEU A 63 2.94 -16.64 -6.76
CA LEU A 63 3.01 -17.77 -5.84
C LEU A 63 2.95 -19.13 -6.55
N ALA A 64 2.41 -19.20 -7.77
CA ALA A 64 2.31 -20.44 -8.55
C ALA A 64 3.66 -21.16 -8.74
N ALA A 65 4.79 -20.42 -8.69
CA ALA A 65 6.13 -20.99 -8.76
C ALA A 65 6.57 -21.73 -7.47
N VAL A 66 5.89 -21.50 -6.35
CA VAL A 66 6.29 -21.99 -5.01
C VAL A 66 5.17 -22.66 -4.23
N GLY A 67 3.91 -22.56 -4.70
CA GLY A 67 2.76 -23.24 -4.13
C GLY A 67 1.46 -22.86 -4.85
N SER A 68 0.33 -23.40 -4.40
CA SER A 68 -0.99 -23.11 -5.00
C SER A 68 -2.00 -22.64 -3.96
N PRO A 69 -1.77 -21.47 -3.32
CA PRO A 69 -2.62 -21.00 -2.25
C PRO A 69 -4.02 -20.65 -2.74
N THR A 70 -4.99 -20.85 -1.85
CA THR A 70 -6.40 -20.54 -2.14
C THR A 70 -6.59 -19.02 -2.23
N LEU A 71 -7.56 -18.57 -3.03
CA LEU A 71 -7.87 -17.14 -3.15
C LEU A 71 -8.25 -16.54 -1.80
N GLY A 72 -9.03 -17.26 -0.98
CA GLY A 72 -9.43 -16.81 0.35
C GLY A 72 -8.23 -16.56 1.26
N ASN A 73 -7.26 -17.48 1.30
CA ASN A 73 -6.06 -17.31 2.12
C ASN A 73 -5.15 -16.19 1.61
N THR A 74 -4.97 -16.08 0.29
CA THR A 74 -4.17 -14.99 -0.28
C THR A 74 -4.83 -13.63 -0.05
N LEU A 75 -6.15 -13.54 -0.17
CA LEU A 75 -6.91 -12.32 0.10
C LEU A 75 -6.82 -11.94 1.58
N ALA A 76 -7.05 -12.89 2.49
CA ALA A 76 -6.94 -12.67 3.93
C ALA A 76 -5.53 -12.19 4.32
N ALA A 77 -4.48 -12.84 3.82
CA ALA A 77 -3.10 -12.42 4.06
C ALA A 77 -2.81 -11.02 3.49
N THR A 78 -3.39 -10.69 2.34
CA THR A 78 -3.26 -9.36 1.72
C THR A 78 -3.93 -8.29 2.57
N VAL A 79 -5.19 -8.48 2.98
CA VAL A 79 -5.93 -7.54 3.83
C VAL A 79 -5.21 -7.36 5.16
N ILE A 80 -4.86 -8.45 5.85
CA ILE A 80 -4.14 -8.39 7.13
C ILE A 80 -2.83 -7.61 6.97
N GLY A 81 -2.04 -7.92 5.95
CA GLY A 81 -0.77 -7.24 5.67
C GLY A 81 -0.92 -5.73 5.50
N PHE A 82 -1.88 -5.29 4.69
CA PHE A 82 -2.15 -3.85 4.50
C PHE A 82 -2.72 -3.20 5.76
N SER A 83 -3.59 -3.88 6.51
CA SER A 83 -4.06 -3.39 7.80
C SER A 83 -2.92 -3.18 8.80
N THR A 84 -1.94 -4.10 8.85
CA THR A 84 -0.76 -3.95 9.71
C THR A 84 0.15 -2.79 9.31
N ILE A 85 0.08 -2.27 8.08
CA ILE A 85 0.84 -1.08 7.70
C ILE A 85 0.35 0.15 8.47
N PHE A 86 -0.95 0.25 8.74
CA PHE A 86 -1.49 1.36 9.54
C PHE A 86 -1.02 1.30 11.01
N ALA A 87 -0.79 0.10 11.54
CA ALA A 87 -0.37 -0.09 12.93
C ALA A 87 1.16 -0.06 13.13
N LEU A 88 1.90 -0.73 12.25
CA LEU A 88 3.34 -0.98 12.37
C LEU A 88 4.18 -0.24 11.32
N GLY A 89 3.54 0.58 10.49
CA GLY A 89 4.19 1.25 9.36
C GLY A 89 4.70 0.25 8.32
N ARG A 90 5.80 0.61 7.65
CA ARG A 90 6.36 -0.18 6.54
C ARG A 90 6.86 -1.57 6.94
N ILE A 91 7.07 -1.82 8.24
CA ILE A 91 7.40 -3.15 8.78
C ILE A 91 6.22 -4.13 8.57
N GLY A 92 4.98 -3.63 8.60
CA GLY A 92 3.77 -4.42 8.39
C GLY A 92 3.65 -5.05 7.00
N GLU A 93 4.44 -4.61 6.03
CA GLU A 93 4.49 -5.23 4.71
C GLU A 93 5.04 -6.66 4.75
N ALA A 94 5.93 -6.95 5.71
CA ALA A 94 6.46 -8.29 5.97
C ALA A 94 5.42 -9.22 6.61
N THR A 95 4.30 -8.70 7.10
CA THR A 95 3.23 -9.49 7.70
C THR A 95 2.45 -10.28 6.64
N ARG A 96 2.25 -9.73 5.44
CA ARG A 96 1.56 -10.42 4.33
C ARG A 96 2.19 -11.78 3.96
N PRO A 97 3.50 -11.87 3.65
CA PRO A 97 4.13 -13.15 3.32
C PRO A 97 4.24 -14.08 4.52
N LEU A 98 4.38 -13.54 5.74
CA LEU A 98 4.45 -14.31 6.97
C LEU A 98 3.11 -14.98 7.30
N VAL A 99 2.00 -14.26 7.21
CA VAL A 99 0.67 -14.81 7.48
C VAL A 99 0.31 -15.88 6.45
N LEU A 100 0.68 -15.67 5.18
CA LEU A 100 0.44 -16.67 4.14
C LEU A 100 1.28 -17.93 4.34
N SER A 101 2.56 -17.80 4.70
CA SER A 101 3.44 -18.94 4.95
C SER A 101 2.93 -19.81 6.12
N LEU A 102 2.37 -19.17 7.15
CA LEU A 102 1.74 -19.87 8.28
C LEU A 102 0.44 -20.59 7.89
N ARG A 103 -0.41 -19.98 7.04
CA ARG A 103 -1.70 -20.57 6.63
C ARG A 103 -1.55 -21.70 5.61
N GLU A 104 -0.64 -21.54 4.66
CA GLU A 104 -0.48 -22.46 3.51
C GLU A 104 0.74 -23.39 3.68
N ARG A 105 1.45 -23.30 4.82
CA ARG A 105 2.66 -24.07 5.15
C ARG A 105 3.77 -23.99 4.09
N ILE A 106 3.81 -22.88 3.36
CA ILE A 106 4.87 -22.57 2.39
C ILE A 106 6.10 -22.06 3.16
N ARG A 107 7.31 -22.33 2.67
CA ARG A 107 8.54 -21.79 3.28
C ARG A 107 8.49 -20.25 3.30
N PRO A 108 8.70 -19.58 4.45
CA PRO A 108 8.62 -18.12 4.53
C PRO A 108 9.53 -17.43 3.51
N SER A 109 10.78 -17.89 3.35
CA SER A 109 11.75 -17.33 2.40
C SER A 109 11.24 -17.32 0.96
N ALA A 110 10.54 -18.38 0.53
CA ALA A 110 9.90 -18.46 -0.77
C ALA A 110 8.80 -17.41 -0.92
N THR A 111 7.93 -17.27 0.08
CA THR A 111 6.86 -16.28 0.06
C THR A 111 7.41 -14.84 0.04
N PHE A 112 8.47 -14.56 0.81
CA PHE A 112 9.16 -13.27 0.77
C PHE A 112 9.79 -12.98 -0.60
N ALA A 113 10.40 -13.98 -1.26
CA ALA A 113 10.97 -13.82 -2.59
C ALA A 113 9.90 -13.41 -3.63
N THR A 114 8.69 -13.97 -3.56
CA THR A 114 7.60 -13.57 -4.46
C THR A 114 7.21 -12.11 -4.32
N ILE A 115 7.25 -11.55 -3.10
CA ILE A 115 6.97 -10.13 -2.88
C ILE A 115 8.08 -9.25 -3.42
N LEU A 116 9.35 -9.67 -3.30
CA LEU A 116 10.46 -8.94 -3.90
C LEU A 116 10.30 -8.85 -5.42
N ILE A 117 9.96 -9.97 -6.07
CA ILE A 117 9.67 -10.00 -7.52
C ILE A 117 8.49 -9.08 -7.85
N GLU A 118 7.41 -9.16 -7.07
CA GLU A 118 6.25 -8.27 -7.22
C GLU A 118 6.67 -6.79 -7.22
N ARG A 119 7.56 -6.39 -6.30
CA ARG A 119 8.04 -5.01 -6.20
C ARG A 119 8.90 -4.58 -7.37
N ILE A 120 9.75 -5.46 -7.88
CA ILE A 120 10.57 -5.17 -9.06
C ILE A 120 9.65 -4.95 -10.26
N CYS A 121 8.67 -5.83 -10.47
CA CYS A 121 7.67 -5.65 -11.51
C CYS A 121 6.91 -4.33 -11.34
N ASP A 122 6.47 -3.98 -10.12
CA ASP A 122 5.78 -2.72 -9.85
C ASP A 122 6.63 -1.51 -10.19
N MET A 123 7.92 -1.50 -9.81
CA MET A 123 8.84 -0.41 -10.14
C MET A 123 9.04 -0.26 -11.64
N ILE A 124 9.18 -1.37 -12.37
CA ILE A 124 9.30 -1.38 -13.83
C ILE A 124 8.01 -0.84 -14.47
N THR A 125 6.84 -1.29 -14.01
CA THR A 125 5.55 -0.83 -14.52
C THR A 125 5.36 0.66 -14.29
N VAL A 126 5.69 1.18 -13.11
CA VAL A 126 5.61 2.62 -12.81
C VAL A 126 6.59 3.41 -13.67
N ALA A 127 7.83 2.95 -13.82
CA ALA A 127 8.82 3.62 -14.68
C ALA A 127 8.38 3.64 -16.15
N ALA A 128 7.84 2.54 -16.66
CA ALA A 128 7.32 2.45 -18.02
C ALA A 128 6.09 3.35 -18.23
N ALA A 129 5.13 3.34 -17.29
CA ALA A 129 3.96 4.20 -17.35
C ALA A 129 4.35 5.68 -17.31
N PHE A 130 5.33 6.04 -16.49
CA PHE A 130 5.89 7.38 -16.44
C PHE A 130 6.54 7.76 -17.78
N ALA A 131 7.37 6.90 -18.36
CA ALA A 131 7.99 7.14 -19.66
C ALA A 131 6.94 7.34 -20.77
N VAL A 132 5.89 6.51 -20.81
CA VAL A 132 4.77 6.67 -21.74
C VAL A 132 4.06 8.00 -21.53
N SER A 133 3.82 8.40 -20.29
CA SER A 133 3.14 9.67 -19.99
C SER A 133 3.90 10.89 -20.49
N LEU A 134 5.24 10.84 -20.54
CA LEU A 134 6.06 11.91 -21.08
C LEU A 134 5.81 12.12 -22.57
N PHE A 135 5.62 11.05 -23.35
CA PHE A 135 5.30 11.17 -24.78
C PHE A 135 3.92 11.78 -25.07
N PHE A 136 2.97 11.69 -24.13
CA PHE A 136 1.66 12.33 -24.28
C PHE A 136 1.64 13.79 -23.84
N ILE A 137 2.55 14.17 -22.95
CA ILE A 137 2.69 15.54 -22.41
C ILE A 137 3.63 16.39 -23.29
N SER A 138 4.56 15.76 -24.00
CA SER A 138 5.48 16.40 -24.96
C SER A 138 4.82 16.61 -26.32
#